data_AF-A0A9X5AUK1-F1
#
_entry.id   AF-A0A9X5AUK1-F1
#
_cell.length_a   1.000
_cell.length_b   1.000
_cell.length_c   1.000
_cell.angle_alpha   90.00
_cell.angle_beta   90.00
_cell.angle_gamma   90.00
#
_symmetry.space_group_name_H-M   'P 1'
#
loop_
_entity.id
_entity.type
_entity.pdbx_description
1 polymer ?
#
loop_
_entity_poly.entity_id
_entity_poly.type
_entity_poly.pdbx_seq_one_letter_code
_entity_poly.pdbx_strand_id
1 'polypeptide(L)'
;MTYLIRRGSTWHFRFRLPDDLRGHAVPDHWPSNLEPLVNRKLGRLKQEITESLRTAENSIARARAGVRIGDTELLVREARRFLAEGPALTIPEDVIEFLAERRAQELLAADDALRAKGLGLDLERVREVAFAGLGVPAGEPPSEPAQAPPRRGMTRDDLGRSELAQLEVRDVRRDPETGIAFLDITDERGKALKAKTSKRQVPLHPVLGEIGFFEFLDVRRAAAADETARLFPAWSRAARRRVGGERRGRSGSTTGAASTSRSSGRTAARTSATRRSRPCWRRSARPRGRRARSFPATRRE
;
A
#
# COMPACT_ATOMS: atom_id res chain seq x y z
N MET A 1 45.28 15.64 0.58
CA MET A 1 43.82 15.81 0.65
C MET A 1 43.34 16.63 -0.53
N THR A 2 42.60 16.02 -1.47
CA THR A 2 42.09 16.71 -2.67
C THR A 2 40.88 17.61 -2.37
N TYR A 3 40.08 17.23 -1.38
CA TYR A 3 38.74 17.78 -1.13
C TYR A 3 38.66 19.00 -0.20
N LEU A 4 39.80 19.52 0.26
CA LEU A 4 39.87 20.60 1.25
C LEU A 4 40.71 21.75 0.71
N ILE A 5 40.13 22.95 0.68
CA ILE A 5 40.84 24.20 0.40
C ILE A 5 40.63 25.18 1.54
N ARG A 6 41.64 26.00 1.86
CA ARG A 6 41.50 27.10 2.83
C ARG A 6 41.22 28.39 2.08
N ARG A 7 40.23 29.17 2.52
CA ARG A 7 39.96 30.53 2.00
C ARG A 7 39.90 31.49 3.19
N GLY A 8 40.94 32.31 3.33
CA GLY A 8 41.14 33.15 4.52
C GLY A 8 41.21 32.32 5.81
N SER A 9 40.40 32.69 6.80
CA SER A 9 40.29 31.97 8.08
C SER A 9 39.65 30.59 7.97
N THR A 10 38.84 30.32 6.94
CA THR A 10 37.85 29.23 6.94
C THR A 10 38.20 28.12 5.94
N TRP A 11 37.93 26.87 6.33
CA TRP A 11 38.01 25.71 5.44
C TRP A 11 36.77 25.59 4.55
N HIS A 12 37.00 25.23 3.29
CA HIS A 12 35.98 24.92 2.31
C HIS A 12 36.17 23.49 1.80
N PHE A 13 35.06 22.81 1.60
CA PHE A 13 34.98 21.58 0.82
C PHE A 13 35.06 21.94 -0.66
N ARG A 14 35.81 21.17 -1.44
CA ARG A 14 35.93 21.29 -2.90
C ARG A 14 35.81 19.91 -3.52
N PHE A 15 34.79 19.68 -4.33
CA PHE A 15 34.64 18.44 -5.09
C PHE A 15 34.62 18.76 -6.58
N ARG A 16 35.55 18.22 -7.36
CA ARG A 16 35.51 18.33 -8.83
C ARG A 16 34.54 17.29 -9.36
N LEU A 17 33.59 17.71 -10.19
CA LEU A 17 32.62 16.77 -10.76
C LEU A 17 33.29 15.95 -11.87
N PRO A 18 32.96 14.64 -11.97
CA PRO A 18 33.47 13.76 -13.02
C PRO A 18 33.22 14.30 -14.43
N ASP A 19 34.11 13.95 -15.35
CA ASP A 19 34.15 14.44 -16.72
C ASP A 19 32.84 14.19 -17.49
N ASP A 20 32.16 13.08 -17.20
CA ASP A 20 30.85 12.68 -17.74
C ASP A 20 29.65 13.48 -17.21
N LEU A 21 29.83 14.28 -16.16
CA LEU A 21 28.83 15.21 -15.63
C LEU A 21 29.23 16.68 -15.83
N ARG A 22 30.53 16.97 -15.93
CA ARG A 22 31.10 18.32 -15.84
C ARG A 22 30.66 19.22 -16.99
N GLY A 23 29.81 20.21 -16.70
CA GLY A 23 29.42 21.25 -17.67
C GLY A 23 28.39 20.81 -18.73
N HIS A 24 27.88 19.58 -18.63
CA HIS A 24 26.76 19.09 -19.44
C HIS A 24 25.50 19.94 -19.22
N ALA A 25 24.63 19.99 -20.23
CA ALA A 25 23.31 20.60 -20.12
C ALA A 25 22.45 19.83 -19.11
N VAL A 26 21.56 20.54 -18.42
CA VAL A 26 20.62 19.96 -17.45
C VAL A 26 19.30 19.65 -18.18
N PRO A 27 18.81 18.39 -18.18
CA PRO A 27 17.51 18.04 -18.73
C PRO A 27 16.34 18.78 -18.05
N ASP A 28 15.25 19.02 -18.78
CA ASP A 28 14.10 19.80 -18.31
C ASP A 28 13.41 19.21 -17.06
N HIS A 29 13.48 17.88 -16.89
CA HIS A 29 12.88 17.13 -15.77
C HIS A 29 13.90 16.80 -14.67
N TRP A 30 14.94 17.62 -14.48
CA TRP A 30 15.97 17.38 -13.46
C TRP A 30 15.39 17.33 -12.04
N PRO A 31 15.67 16.28 -11.25
CA PRO A 31 15.01 16.08 -9.97
C PRO A 31 15.63 16.95 -8.86
N SER A 32 14.80 17.37 -7.91
CA SER A 32 15.15 18.45 -6.95
C SER A 32 16.26 18.07 -5.95
N ASN A 33 16.44 16.79 -5.63
CA ASN A 33 17.58 16.28 -4.86
C ASN A 33 18.93 16.58 -5.54
N LEU A 34 18.97 16.63 -6.87
CA LEU A 34 20.19 16.85 -7.66
C LEU A 34 20.47 18.33 -7.99
N GLU A 35 19.65 19.28 -7.50
CA GLU A 35 19.94 20.71 -7.62
C GLU A 35 21.33 21.17 -7.10
N PRO A 36 21.95 20.57 -6.06
CA PRO A 36 23.29 20.95 -5.62
C PRO A 36 24.35 20.80 -6.71
N LEU A 37 24.11 19.97 -7.74
CA LEU A 37 24.99 19.80 -8.90
C LEU A 37 24.78 20.90 -9.97
N VAL A 38 23.64 21.59 -9.98
CA VAL A 38 23.24 22.50 -11.06
C VAL A 38 23.78 23.93 -10.85
N ASN A 39 24.27 24.55 -11.92
CA ASN A 39 24.46 25.99 -12.00
C ASN A 39 23.21 26.63 -12.64
N ARG A 40 22.25 27.04 -11.79
CA ARG A 40 20.97 27.63 -12.20
C ARG A 40 21.11 28.83 -13.16
N LYS A 41 22.25 29.54 -13.17
CA LYS A 41 22.48 30.67 -14.08
C LYS A 41 22.85 30.28 -15.52
N LEU A 42 23.28 29.04 -15.75
CA LEU A 42 23.82 28.58 -17.04
C LEU A 42 23.07 27.38 -17.64
N GLY A 43 22.04 26.85 -16.97
CA GLY A 43 21.33 25.64 -17.42
C GLY A 43 22.21 24.38 -17.50
N ARG A 44 23.33 24.37 -16.76
CA ARG A 44 24.39 23.35 -16.87
C ARG A 44 24.81 22.82 -15.51
N LEU A 45 25.31 21.59 -15.48
CA LEU A 45 25.96 21.01 -14.32
C LEU A 45 27.27 21.74 -14.00
N LYS A 46 27.58 21.87 -12.71
CA LYS A 46 28.78 22.55 -12.21
C LYS A 46 30.04 21.82 -12.66
N GLN A 47 31.17 22.54 -12.66
CA GLN A 47 32.49 21.94 -12.84
C GLN A 47 33.11 21.47 -11.51
N GLU A 48 32.87 22.24 -10.46
CA GLU A 48 33.18 21.85 -9.09
C GLU A 48 32.14 22.40 -8.11
N ILE A 49 31.90 21.64 -7.05
CA ILE A 49 31.13 22.07 -5.88
C ILE A 49 32.13 22.67 -4.90
N THR A 50 31.90 23.90 -4.45
CA THR A 50 32.67 24.53 -3.39
C THR A 50 31.73 25.03 -2.29
N GLU A 51 31.85 24.47 -1.09
CA GLU A 51 31.02 24.83 0.07
C GLU A 51 31.89 25.24 1.25
N SER A 52 31.44 26.21 2.06
CA SER A 52 32.14 26.57 3.29
C SER A 52 31.84 25.57 4.40
N LEU A 53 32.88 24.99 5.00
CA LEU A 53 32.73 24.08 6.14
C LEU A 53 32.52 24.83 7.47
N ARG A 54 32.50 26.18 7.46
CA ARG A 54 32.25 27.04 8.63
C ARG A 54 33.07 26.62 9.85
N THR A 55 34.38 26.45 9.66
CA THR A 55 35.37 26.18 10.71
C THR A 55 36.75 26.63 10.27
N ALA A 56 37.58 27.07 11.21
CA ALA A 56 39.01 27.33 11.03
C ALA A 56 39.89 26.10 11.38
N GLU A 57 39.36 25.15 12.15
CA GLU A 57 40.11 24.01 12.67
C GLU A 57 40.19 22.86 11.65
N ASN A 58 41.39 22.34 11.40
CA ASN A 58 41.63 21.35 10.35
C ASN A 58 41.05 19.95 10.70
N SER A 59 40.99 19.59 11.99
CA SER A 59 40.38 18.34 12.48
C SER A 59 38.89 18.26 12.13
N ILE A 60 38.12 19.27 12.54
CA ILE A 60 36.69 19.45 12.27
C ILE A 60 36.45 19.60 10.76
N ALA A 61 37.35 20.29 10.04
CA ALA A 61 37.27 20.38 8.58
C ALA A 61 37.40 19.01 7.90
N ARG A 62 38.35 18.15 8.33
CA ARG A 62 38.47 16.77 7.82
C ARG A 62 37.22 15.94 8.12
N ALA A 63 36.72 15.99 9.36
CA ALA A 63 35.53 15.25 9.75
C ALA A 63 34.28 15.67 8.94
N ARG A 64 34.04 16.98 8.79
CA ARG A 64 32.93 17.50 7.98
C ARG A 64 33.11 17.21 6.49
N ALA A 65 34.34 17.28 5.97
CA ALA A 65 34.62 16.91 4.58
C ALA A 65 34.37 15.42 4.31
N GLY A 66 34.68 14.52 5.26
CA GLY A 66 34.40 13.09 5.14
C GLY A 66 32.93 12.78 4.87
N VAL A 67 32.02 13.43 5.62
CA VAL A 67 30.57 13.32 5.38
C VAL A 67 30.21 13.85 3.99
N ARG A 68 30.68 15.06 3.63
CA ARG A 68 30.35 15.68 2.34
C ARG A 68 30.92 14.97 1.12
N ILE A 69 31.99 14.16 1.25
CA ILE A 69 32.45 13.27 0.19
C ILE A 69 31.36 12.23 -0.11
N GLY A 70 30.88 11.52 0.92
CA GLY A 70 29.81 10.52 0.77
C GLY A 70 28.50 11.11 0.21
N ASP A 71 28.07 12.26 0.75
CA ASP A 71 26.89 12.98 0.23
C ASP A 71 27.05 13.33 -1.27
N THR A 72 28.22 13.80 -1.67
CA THR A 72 28.48 14.22 -3.06
C THR A 72 28.63 13.03 -4.01
N GLU A 73 29.26 11.94 -3.56
CA GLU A 73 29.37 10.70 -4.33
C GLU A 73 28.01 10.03 -4.54
N LEU A 74 27.09 10.13 -3.57
CA LEU A 74 25.70 9.72 -3.74
C LEU A 74 24.98 10.56 -4.79
N LEU A 75 25.06 11.90 -4.72
CA LEU A 75 24.50 12.79 -5.74
C LEU A 75 25.06 12.52 -7.15
N VAL A 76 26.36 12.25 -7.26
CA VAL A 76 27.01 11.87 -8.53
C VAL A 76 26.48 10.53 -9.05
N ARG A 77 26.27 9.54 -8.18
CA ARG A 77 25.69 8.24 -8.55
C ARG A 77 24.24 8.37 -9.00
N GLU A 78 23.43 9.15 -8.29
CA GLU A 78 22.04 9.43 -8.64
C GLU A 78 21.93 10.22 -9.96
N ALA A 79 22.81 11.21 -10.19
CA ALA A 79 22.86 11.95 -11.45
C ALA A 79 23.23 11.07 -12.65
N ARG A 80 24.23 10.19 -12.50
CA ARG A 80 24.57 9.19 -13.53
C ARG A 80 23.41 8.23 -13.80
N ARG A 81 22.73 7.78 -12.74
CA ARG A 81 21.55 6.92 -12.85
C ARG A 81 20.43 7.62 -13.63
N PHE A 82 20.08 8.84 -13.26
CA PHE A 82 19.04 9.64 -13.92
C PHE A 82 19.38 9.93 -15.40
N LEU A 83 20.64 10.20 -15.73
CA LEU A 83 21.06 10.42 -17.11
C LEU A 83 21.12 9.15 -17.97
N ALA A 84 21.19 7.96 -17.35
CA ALA A 84 21.22 6.67 -18.05
C ALA A 84 19.84 5.99 -18.14
N GLU A 85 19.04 6.05 -17.08
CA GLU A 85 17.70 5.45 -17.01
C GLU A 85 16.59 6.44 -17.42
N GLY A 86 16.88 7.75 -17.45
CA GLY A 86 15.90 8.81 -17.65
C GLY A 86 15.11 9.17 -16.38
N PRO A 87 14.09 10.03 -16.49
CA PRO A 87 13.11 10.20 -15.42
C PRO A 87 12.31 8.90 -15.24
N ALA A 88 12.05 8.53 -13.98
CA ALA A 88 11.29 7.33 -13.66
C ALA A 88 9.86 7.42 -14.21
N LEU A 89 9.56 6.64 -15.26
CA LEU A 89 8.27 6.62 -15.95
C LEU A 89 7.11 6.13 -15.06
N THR A 90 7.43 5.47 -13.95
CA THR A 90 6.50 4.95 -12.94
C THR A 90 7.03 5.24 -11.55
N ILE A 91 6.16 5.63 -10.62
CA ILE A 91 6.53 5.72 -9.20
C ILE A 91 6.75 4.28 -8.68
N PRO A 92 7.87 3.97 -8.00
CA PRO A 92 8.10 2.65 -7.40
C PRO A 92 7.05 2.31 -6.33
N GLU A 93 6.64 1.05 -6.25
CA GLU A 93 5.58 0.59 -5.33
C GLU A 93 5.92 0.86 -3.85
N ASP A 94 7.19 0.72 -3.47
CA ASP A 94 7.70 1.04 -2.13
C ASP A 94 7.60 2.54 -1.79
N VAL A 95 7.70 3.41 -2.79
CA VAL A 95 7.47 4.85 -2.65
C VAL A 95 5.97 5.16 -2.54
N ILE A 96 5.12 4.42 -3.25
CA ILE A 96 3.65 4.54 -3.12
C ILE A 96 3.20 4.10 -1.73
N GLU A 97 3.68 2.95 -1.24
CA GLU A 97 3.38 2.42 0.10
C GLU A 97 3.83 3.41 1.19
N PHE A 98 5.07 3.92 1.12
CA PHE A 98 5.58 4.92 2.06
C PHE A 98 4.76 6.22 2.07
N LEU A 99 4.34 6.72 0.90
CA LEU A 99 3.49 7.91 0.79
C LEU A 99 2.08 7.67 1.36
N ALA A 100 1.52 6.46 1.16
CA ALA A 100 0.23 6.07 1.71
C ALA A 100 0.27 5.91 3.24
N GLU A 101 1.27 5.23 3.79
CA GLU A 101 1.49 5.10 5.24
C GLU A 101 1.61 6.48 5.90
N ARG A 102 2.49 7.34 5.34
CA ARG A 102 2.66 8.71 5.83
C ARG A 102 1.34 9.49 5.79
N ARG A 103 0.56 9.36 4.71
CA ARG A 103 -0.71 10.07 4.60
C ARG A 103 -1.75 9.58 5.61
N ALA A 104 -1.78 8.28 5.92
CA ALA A 104 -2.62 7.74 6.98
C ALA A 104 -2.22 8.29 8.36
N GLN A 105 -0.92 8.41 8.65
CA GLN A 105 -0.41 9.02 9.88
C GLN A 105 -0.78 10.51 9.99
N GLU A 106 -0.67 11.28 8.90
CA GLU A 106 -1.09 12.69 8.85
C GLU A 106 -2.59 12.86 9.14
N LEU A 107 -3.44 11.96 8.61
CA LEU A 107 -4.89 11.98 8.83
C LEU A 107 -5.27 11.62 10.28
N LEU A 108 -4.64 10.59 10.86
CA LEU A 108 -4.86 10.21 12.26
C LEU A 108 -4.42 11.33 13.22
N ALA A 109 -3.25 11.94 12.98
CA ALA A 109 -2.78 13.06 13.78
C ALA A 109 -3.69 14.31 13.67
N ALA A 110 -4.33 14.52 12.52
CA ALA A 110 -5.31 15.58 12.35
C ALA A 110 -6.62 15.29 13.10
N ASP A 111 -7.11 14.06 13.07
CA ASP A 111 -8.30 13.61 13.83
C ASP A 111 -8.08 13.71 15.34
N ASP A 112 -6.93 13.26 15.86
CA ASP A 112 -6.57 13.44 17.28
C ASP A 112 -6.43 14.93 17.65
N ALA A 113 -5.93 15.78 16.76
CA ALA A 113 -5.86 17.23 16.97
C ALA A 113 -7.22 17.95 16.88
N LEU A 114 -8.26 17.30 16.35
CA LEU A 114 -9.65 17.75 16.39
C LEU A 114 -10.35 17.24 17.67
N ARG A 115 -10.19 15.95 17.99
CA ARG A 115 -10.63 15.31 19.24
C ARG A 115 -10.12 16.07 20.48
N ALA A 116 -8.84 16.45 20.50
CA ALA A 116 -8.23 17.25 21.57
C ALA A 116 -8.81 18.67 21.72
N LYS A 117 -9.54 19.18 20.72
CA LYS A 117 -10.27 20.47 20.76
C LYS A 117 -11.76 20.30 21.12
N GLY A 118 -12.20 19.08 21.45
CA GLY A 118 -13.62 18.74 21.64
C GLY A 118 -14.41 18.67 20.34
N LEU A 119 -13.75 18.70 19.18
CA LEU A 119 -14.36 18.65 17.86
C LEU A 119 -14.24 17.24 17.29
N GLY A 120 -15.12 16.33 17.68
CA GLY A 120 -15.11 14.95 17.19
C GLY A 120 -16.19 14.10 17.85
N LEU A 121 -16.42 12.91 17.30
CA LEU A 121 -17.30 11.93 17.93
C LEU A 121 -16.53 11.23 19.06
N ASP A 122 -16.76 11.66 20.29
CA ASP A 122 -16.26 10.99 21.50
C ASP A 122 -17.00 9.66 21.69
N LEU A 123 -16.42 8.60 21.13
CA LEU A 123 -17.02 7.26 21.14
C LEU A 123 -17.17 6.69 22.54
N GLU A 124 -16.28 7.00 23.48
CA GLU A 124 -16.40 6.51 24.86
C GLU A 124 -17.49 7.27 25.62
N ARG A 125 -17.60 8.60 25.47
CA ARG A 125 -18.74 9.33 26.06
C ARG A 125 -20.09 8.96 25.44
N VAL A 126 -20.13 8.71 24.12
CA VAL A 126 -21.34 8.20 23.44
C VAL A 126 -21.69 6.80 23.96
N ARG A 127 -20.69 5.96 24.23
CA ARG A 127 -20.84 4.62 24.82
C ARG A 127 -21.35 4.69 26.26
N GLU A 128 -20.75 5.51 27.13
CA GLU A 128 -21.21 5.74 28.51
C GLU A 128 -22.68 6.14 28.56
N VAL A 129 -23.08 7.15 27.76
CA VAL A 129 -24.47 7.62 27.70
C VAL A 129 -25.42 6.55 27.14
N ALA A 130 -25.00 5.80 26.11
CA ALA A 130 -25.81 4.73 25.54
C ALA A 130 -26.02 3.54 26.50
N PHE A 131 -25.00 3.14 27.25
CA PHE A 131 -25.13 2.07 28.25
C PHE A 131 -25.91 2.51 29.50
N ALA A 132 -25.75 3.76 29.96
CA ALA A 132 -26.52 4.31 31.08
C ALA A 132 -28.04 4.32 30.82
N GLY A 133 -28.46 4.60 29.58
CA GLY A 133 -29.87 4.59 29.18
C GLY A 133 -30.52 3.21 29.04
N LEU A 134 -29.74 2.12 29.11
CA LEU A 134 -30.21 0.74 28.86
C LEU A 134 -30.24 -0.15 30.11
N GLY A 135 -29.86 0.36 31.28
CA GLY A 135 -30.00 -0.33 32.57
C GLY A 135 -29.15 -1.60 32.74
N VAL A 136 -28.12 -1.80 31.91
CA VAL A 136 -27.26 -2.98 31.95
C VAL A 136 -26.32 -2.91 33.17
N PRO A 137 -26.34 -3.89 34.09
CA PRO A 137 -25.46 -3.86 35.27
C PRO A 137 -23.99 -4.08 34.86
N ALA A 138 -23.09 -3.28 35.43
CA ALA A 138 -21.67 -3.19 35.05
C ALA A 138 -20.79 -4.37 35.50
N GLY A 139 -21.34 -5.59 35.56
CA GLY A 139 -20.67 -6.80 36.10
C GLY A 139 -20.52 -7.97 35.14
N GLU A 140 -21.27 -8.01 34.03
CA GLU A 140 -21.23 -9.12 33.08
C GLU A 140 -20.53 -8.71 31.77
N PRO A 141 -19.47 -9.42 31.32
CA PRO A 141 -18.88 -9.14 30.02
C PRO A 141 -19.89 -9.50 28.93
N PRO A 142 -20.22 -8.58 27.99
CA PRO A 142 -21.21 -8.87 26.97
C PRO A 142 -20.76 -10.05 26.12
N SER A 143 -21.58 -11.11 26.10
CA SER A 143 -21.54 -12.10 25.03
C SER A 143 -21.65 -11.36 23.69
N GLU A 144 -20.84 -11.76 22.70
CA GLU A 144 -20.50 -10.93 21.54
C GLU A 144 -21.75 -10.23 20.95
N PRO A 145 -21.82 -8.87 20.99
CA PRO A 145 -23.02 -8.17 20.59
C PRO A 145 -23.32 -8.45 19.12
N ALA A 146 -24.49 -9.04 18.86
CA ALA A 146 -24.98 -9.29 17.51
C ALA A 146 -24.89 -7.98 16.70
N GLN A 147 -24.06 -8.00 15.65
CA GLN A 147 -23.53 -6.78 15.05
C GLN A 147 -24.64 -5.83 14.62
N ALA A 148 -24.65 -4.63 15.21
CA ALA A 148 -25.56 -3.57 14.80
C ALA A 148 -25.33 -3.25 13.30
N PRO A 149 -26.39 -3.07 12.50
CA PRO A 149 -26.26 -2.97 11.05
C PRO A 149 -25.39 -1.77 10.65
N PRO A 150 -24.33 -1.96 9.85
CA PRO A 150 -23.40 -0.89 9.52
C PRO A 150 -24.07 0.21 8.68
N ARG A 151 -23.65 1.46 8.88
CA ARG A 151 -24.04 2.57 8.01
C ARG A 151 -23.49 2.31 6.61
N ARG A 152 -24.39 2.25 5.63
CA ARG A 152 -24.24 1.43 4.42
C ARG A 152 -23.42 2.07 3.29
N GLY A 153 -22.13 2.25 3.52
CA GLY A 153 -21.13 2.26 2.43
C GLY A 153 -20.66 0.83 2.14
N MET A 154 -20.28 0.51 0.89
CA MET A 154 -19.86 -0.86 0.54
C MET A 154 -18.62 -1.28 1.32
N THR A 155 -18.78 -2.30 2.16
CA THR A 155 -17.67 -3.01 2.80
C THR A 155 -17.31 -4.28 2.02
N ARG A 156 -16.16 -4.86 2.35
CA ARG A 156 -15.64 -6.11 1.77
C ARG A 156 -16.57 -7.32 1.91
N ASP A 157 -17.55 -7.25 2.81
CA ASP A 157 -18.47 -8.34 3.15
C ASP A 157 -19.90 -8.13 2.62
N ASP A 158 -20.22 -6.95 2.06
CA ASP A 158 -21.53 -6.64 1.43
C ASP A 158 -21.77 -7.38 0.09
N LEU A 159 -20.70 -7.94 -0.49
CA LEU A 159 -20.75 -8.69 -1.74
C LEU A 159 -19.79 -9.88 -1.68
N GLY A 160 -20.32 -11.06 -1.35
CA GLY A 160 -19.51 -12.24 -1.11
C GLY A 160 -18.75 -12.69 -2.36
N ARG A 161 -17.51 -13.16 -2.22
CA ARG A 161 -16.72 -13.76 -3.32
C ARG A 161 -17.50 -14.83 -4.10
N SER A 162 -18.33 -15.59 -3.39
CA SER A 162 -19.23 -16.59 -3.96
C SER A 162 -20.37 -16.02 -4.80
N GLU A 163 -20.85 -14.80 -4.53
CA GLU A 163 -21.89 -14.12 -5.32
C GLU A 163 -21.27 -13.53 -6.60
N LEU A 164 -20.13 -12.83 -6.50
CA LEU A 164 -19.36 -12.34 -7.64
C LEU A 164 -18.99 -13.45 -8.65
N ALA A 165 -18.58 -14.62 -8.16
CA ALA A 165 -18.27 -15.80 -8.98
C ALA A 165 -19.49 -16.42 -9.72
N GLN A 166 -20.70 -15.89 -9.49
CA GLN A 166 -21.94 -16.34 -10.10
C GLN A 166 -22.57 -15.28 -11.02
N LEU A 167 -21.99 -14.09 -11.12
CA LEU A 167 -22.47 -13.03 -12.01
C LEU A 167 -22.30 -13.41 -13.48
N GLU A 168 -23.34 -13.13 -14.26
CA GLU A 168 -23.43 -13.28 -15.71
C GLU A 168 -23.39 -11.89 -16.37
N VAL A 169 -23.05 -11.83 -17.66
CA VAL A 169 -22.90 -10.57 -18.40
C VAL A 169 -24.21 -9.76 -18.46
N ARG A 170 -25.37 -10.43 -18.40
CA ARG A 170 -26.72 -9.82 -18.30
C ARG A 170 -27.11 -9.26 -16.93
N ASP A 171 -26.34 -9.57 -15.88
CA ASP A 171 -26.62 -9.08 -14.53
C ASP A 171 -26.18 -7.61 -14.37
N VAL A 172 -25.31 -7.12 -15.26
CA VAL A 172 -24.97 -5.70 -15.34
C VAL A 172 -26.00 -5.01 -16.22
N ARG A 173 -26.87 -4.26 -15.57
CA ARG A 173 -27.97 -3.51 -16.20
C ARG A 173 -27.73 -2.01 -16.06
N ARG A 174 -28.45 -1.23 -16.84
CA ARG A 174 -28.49 0.23 -16.73
C ARG A 174 -29.94 0.65 -16.51
N ASP A 175 -30.17 1.47 -15.51
CA ASP A 175 -31.47 2.09 -15.30
C ASP A 175 -31.68 3.17 -16.40
N PRO A 176 -32.78 3.10 -17.20
CA PRO A 176 -33.07 4.12 -18.19
C PRO A 176 -33.49 5.47 -17.60
N GLU A 177 -33.96 5.53 -16.35
CA GLU A 177 -34.42 6.77 -15.72
C GLU A 177 -33.27 7.56 -15.08
N THR A 178 -32.47 6.93 -14.22
CA THR A 178 -31.30 7.60 -13.59
C THR A 178 -30.02 7.54 -14.43
N GLY A 179 -29.97 6.68 -15.45
CA GLY A 179 -28.77 6.44 -16.25
C GLY A 179 -27.64 5.71 -15.51
N ILE A 180 -27.86 5.26 -14.26
CA ILE A 180 -26.89 4.56 -13.42
C ILE A 180 -26.84 3.08 -13.79
N ALA A 181 -25.63 2.50 -13.81
CA ALA A 181 -25.45 1.07 -13.99
C ALA A 181 -25.57 0.33 -12.64
N PHE A 182 -26.11 -0.89 -12.63
CA PHE A 182 -26.27 -1.70 -11.42
C PHE A 182 -26.05 -3.19 -11.69
N LEU A 183 -25.65 -3.93 -10.64
CA LEU A 183 -25.63 -5.38 -10.62
C LEU A 183 -26.94 -5.91 -10.04
N ASP A 184 -27.62 -6.80 -10.77
CA ASP A 184 -28.88 -7.42 -10.35
C ASP A 184 -28.62 -8.79 -9.69
N ILE A 185 -28.63 -8.83 -8.35
CA ILE A 185 -28.30 -10.04 -7.58
C ILE A 185 -29.58 -10.79 -7.23
N THR A 186 -29.82 -11.89 -7.95
CA THR A 186 -30.99 -12.77 -7.79
C THR A 186 -30.58 -14.22 -7.50
N ASP A 187 -31.54 -15.03 -7.05
CA ASP A 187 -31.43 -16.49 -6.84
C ASP A 187 -31.89 -17.31 -8.08
N GLU A 188 -32.08 -16.63 -9.23
CA GLU A 188 -32.62 -17.26 -10.43
C GLU A 188 -31.63 -18.20 -11.14
N ARG A 189 -32.18 -19.11 -11.95
CA ARG A 189 -31.45 -19.96 -12.91
C ARG A 189 -30.24 -20.71 -12.32
N GLY A 190 -30.31 -21.06 -11.04
CA GLY A 190 -29.28 -21.83 -10.33
C GLY A 190 -28.21 -21.00 -9.63
N LYS A 191 -28.39 -19.68 -9.51
CA LYS A 191 -27.65 -18.82 -8.57
C LYS A 191 -28.06 -19.16 -7.13
N ALA A 192 -27.12 -19.04 -6.19
CA ALA A 192 -27.26 -19.55 -4.83
C ALA A 192 -26.98 -18.45 -3.81
N LEU A 193 -28.03 -17.75 -3.41
CA LEU A 193 -27.99 -16.73 -2.37
C LEU A 193 -28.05 -17.36 -0.96
N LYS A 194 -27.53 -16.63 0.04
CA LYS A 194 -27.49 -17.09 1.44
C LYS A 194 -28.88 -17.07 2.11
N ALA A 195 -29.77 -16.17 1.70
CA ALA A 195 -31.17 -16.10 2.11
C ALA A 195 -32.04 -15.51 0.98
N LYS A 196 -33.37 -15.75 1.02
CA LYS A 196 -34.33 -15.14 0.07
C LYS A 196 -34.38 -13.61 0.16
N THR A 197 -34.02 -13.05 1.32
CA THR A 197 -33.89 -11.61 1.58
C THR A 197 -32.60 -10.99 1.04
N SER A 198 -31.68 -11.79 0.49
CA SER A 198 -30.41 -11.31 -0.08
C SER A 198 -30.52 -10.82 -1.52
N LYS A 199 -31.70 -10.91 -2.16
CA LYS A 199 -31.94 -10.35 -3.49
C LYS A 199 -31.78 -8.83 -3.43
N ARG A 200 -30.95 -8.25 -4.30
CA ARG A 200 -30.62 -6.82 -4.26
C ARG A 200 -30.07 -6.31 -5.58
N GLN A 201 -30.50 -5.12 -5.98
CA GLN A 201 -29.81 -4.33 -7.00
C GLN A 201 -28.70 -3.53 -6.32
N VAL A 202 -27.52 -3.48 -6.95
CA VAL A 202 -26.31 -2.89 -6.38
C VAL A 202 -25.77 -1.84 -7.35
N PRO A 203 -25.93 -0.53 -7.07
CA PRO A 203 -25.42 0.54 -7.93
C PRO A 203 -23.91 0.46 -8.13
N LEU A 204 -23.48 0.65 -9.37
CA LEU A 204 -22.08 0.75 -9.75
C LEU A 204 -21.65 2.24 -9.75
N HIS A 205 -20.49 2.51 -9.14
CA HIS A 205 -19.95 3.87 -9.08
C HIS A 205 -19.39 4.31 -10.45
N PRO A 206 -19.58 5.57 -10.89
CA PRO A 206 -19.13 6.04 -12.21
C PRO A 206 -17.65 5.80 -12.52
N VAL A 207 -16.79 5.88 -11.51
CA VAL A 207 -15.34 5.59 -11.58
C VAL A 207 -15.01 4.20 -12.13
N LEU A 208 -15.92 3.21 -12.04
CA LEU A 208 -15.72 1.91 -12.69
C LEU A 208 -15.71 2.03 -14.23
N GLY A 209 -16.45 3.00 -14.79
CA GLY A 209 -16.37 3.34 -16.21
C GLY A 209 -15.03 3.96 -16.58
N GLU A 210 -14.49 4.85 -15.76
CA GLU A 210 -13.16 5.46 -15.92
C GLU A 210 -12.03 4.40 -15.88
N ILE A 211 -12.23 3.31 -15.15
CA ILE A 211 -11.33 2.14 -15.07
C ILE A 211 -11.57 1.13 -16.22
N GLY A 212 -12.47 1.42 -17.17
CA GLY A 212 -12.71 0.59 -18.36
C GLY A 212 -13.63 -0.63 -18.12
N PHE A 213 -14.39 -0.67 -17.02
CA PHE A 213 -15.28 -1.81 -16.71
C PHE A 213 -16.36 -2.06 -17.77
N PHE A 214 -16.85 -1.01 -18.44
CA PHE A 214 -17.82 -1.15 -19.53
C PHE A 214 -17.18 -1.66 -20.83
N GLU A 215 -15.95 -1.24 -21.14
CA GLU A 215 -15.19 -1.78 -22.27
C GLU A 215 -14.90 -3.28 -22.07
N PHE A 216 -14.53 -3.67 -20.86
CA PHE A 216 -14.42 -5.08 -20.47
C PHE A 216 -15.75 -5.82 -20.66
N LEU A 217 -16.89 -5.24 -20.27
CA LEU A 217 -18.20 -5.85 -20.47
C LEU A 217 -18.52 -6.08 -21.95
N ASP A 218 -18.25 -5.11 -22.83
CA ASP A 218 -18.55 -5.25 -24.25
C ASP A 218 -17.61 -6.23 -24.96
N VAL A 219 -16.34 -6.30 -24.56
CA VAL A 219 -15.43 -7.40 -24.96
C VAL A 219 -15.92 -8.76 -24.43
N ARG A 220 -16.44 -8.83 -23.20
CA ARG A 220 -17.03 -10.07 -22.65
C ARG A 220 -18.36 -10.45 -23.32
N ARG A 221 -19.13 -9.49 -23.85
CA ARG A 221 -20.32 -9.71 -24.70
C ARG A 221 -19.92 -10.27 -26.06
N ALA A 222 -18.99 -9.61 -26.77
CA ALA A 222 -18.52 -10.05 -28.08
C ALA A 222 -17.83 -11.43 -28.04
N ALA A 223 -17.17 -11.77 -26.93
CA ALA A 223 -16.54 -13.08 -26.71
C ALA A 223 -17.49 -14.14 -26.08
N ALA A 224 -18.78 -13.86 -25.94
CA ALA A 224 -19.77 -14.78 -25.39
C ALA A 224 -20.77 -15.21 -26.48
N ALA A 225 -21.05 -16.51 -26.56
CA ALA A 225 -22.10 -17.04 -27.43
C ALA A 225 -23.52 -16.71 -26.91
N ASP A 226 -23.67 -16.50 -25.60
CA ASP A 226 -24.93 -16.25 -24.90
C ASP A 226 -24.76 -15.20 -23.79
N GLU A 227 -25.81 -14.43 -23.52
CA GLU A 227 -25.93 -13.54 -22.34
C GLU A 227 -25.77 -14.26 -20.99
N THR A 228 -25.87 -15.59 -20.97
CA THR A 228 -25.65 -16.46 -19.80
C THR A 228 -24.17 -16.66 -19.47
N ALA A 229 -23.24 -16.16 -20.29
CA ALA A 229 -21.81 -16.24 -20.01
C ALA A 229 -21.46 -15.53 -18.69
N ARG A 230 -20.59 -16.16 -17.89
CA ARG A 230 -20.11 -15.55 -16.63
C ARG A 230 -19.29 -14.31 -16.90
N LEU A 231 -19.50 -13.28 -16.09
CA LEU A 231 -18.71 -12.06 -16.09
C LEU A 231 -17.24 -12.36 -15.76
N PHE A 232 -17.00 -13.15 -14.69
CA PHE A 232 -15.68 -13.55 -14.21
C PHE A 232 -15.45 -15.07 -14.38
N PRO A 233 -15.05 -15.56 -15.58
CA PRO A 233 -14.96 -17.00 -15.85
C PRO A 233 -13.88 -17.72 -15.03
N ALA A 234 -12.80 -17.01 -14.64
CA ALA A 234 -11.72 -17.56 -13.82
C ALA A 234 -12.14 -17.85 -12.36
N TRP A 235 -13.30 -17.35 -11.90
CA TRP A 235 -13.74 -17.52 -10.52
C TRP A 235 -14.61 -18.78 -10.41
N SER A 236 -14.00 -19.87 -9.94
CA SER A 236 -14.69 -21.15 -9.80
C SER A 236 -15.65 -21.17 -8.61
N ARG A 237 -16.81 -21.82 -8.78
CA ARG A 237 -17.60 -22.32 -7.64
C ARG A 237 -16.83 -23.48 -7.01
N ALA A 238 -16.46 -23.37 -5.74
CA ALA A 238 -16.03 -24.53 -4.96
C ALA A 238 -17.15 -25.59 -4.99
N ALA A 239 -16.90 -26.71 -5.65
CA ALA A 239 -17.91 -27.72 -5.90
C ALA A 239 -18.31 -28.41 -4.59
N ARG A 240 -19.45 -28.01 -4.02
CA ARG A 240 -20.05 -28.69 -2.87
C ARG A 240 -20.45 -30.11 -3.30
N ARG A 241 -19.55 -31.09 -3.08
CA ARG A 241 -19.85 -32.51 -3.24
C ARG A 241 -21.19 -32.80 -2.56
N ARG A 242 -22.17 -33.26 -3.33
CA ARG A 242 -23.38 -33.85 -2.76
C ARG A 242 -22.94 -35.14 -2.07
N VAL A 243 -22.92 -35.14 -0.73
CA VAL A 243 -22.86 -36.39 0.05
C VAL A 243 -24.23 -37.05 -0.08
N GLY A 244 -24.43 -37.74 -1.21
CA GLY A 244 -25.59 -38.58 -1.41
C GLY A 244 -25.52 -39.76 -0.45
N GLY A 245 -26.57 -39.96 0.36
CA GLY A 245 -26.64 -41.11 1.26
C GLY A 245 -26.77 -42.40 0.46
N GLU A 246 -25.68 -43.17 0.39
CA GLU A 246 -25.63 -44.41 -0.39
C GLU A 246 -26.44 -45.52 0.31
N ARG A 247 -27.70 -45.68 -0.10
CA ARG A 247 -28.53 -46.83 0.30
C ARG A 247 -27.95 -48.08 -0.35
N ARG A 248 -27.58 -49.04 0.50
CA ARG A 248 -26.97 -50.33 0.15
C ARG A 248 -27.71 -51.07 -0.98
N GLY A 249 -27.11 -51.16 -2.15
CA GLY A 249 -27.35 -52.23 -3.12
C GLY A 249 -26.29 -53.33 -2.94
N ARG A 250 -26.69 -54.61 -2.96
CA ARG A 250 -25.79 -55.76 -2.75
C ARG A 250 -25.85 -56.69 -3.97
N SER A 251 -24.69 -57.25 -4.34
CA SER A 251 -24.45 -58.16 -5.48
C SER A 251 -24.58 -57.52 -6.87
N GLY A 252 -23.94 -58.03 -7.93
CA GLY A 252 -23.10 -59.23 -8.05
C GLY A 252 -21.84 -59.03 -8.89
N SER A 253 -21.00 -60.07 -9.01
CA SER A 253 -19.62 -59.99 -9.52
C SER A 253 -19.36 -60.77 -10.81
N THR A 254 -18.63 -60.17 -11.75
CA THR A 254 -17.79 -60.85 -12.77
C THR A 254 -16.75 -59.81 -13.25
N THR A 255 -15.45 -59.94 -13.03
CA THR A 255 -14.43 -60.91 -13.51
C THR A 255 -13.73 -60.42 -14.79
N GLY A 256 -12.40 -60.26 -14.68
CA GLY A 256 -11.46 -59.94 -15.77
C GLY A 256 -10.71 -58.62 -15.56
N ALA A 257 -9.41 -58.45 -15.86
CA ALA A 257 -8.20 -59.30 -15.98
C ALA A 257 -7.08 -58.41 -16.56
N ALA A 258 -5.81 -58.85 -16.55
CA ALA A 258 -4.60 -58.08 -16.94
C ALA A 258 -4.26 -56.90 -15.97
N SER A 259 -3.05 -56.68 -15.45
CA SER A 259 -1.66 -56.67 -15.99
C SER A 259 -1.42 -55.50 -16.96
N THR A 260 -0.33 -54.70 -16.89
CA THR A 260 0.98 -54.78 -16.19
C THR A 260 1.41 -53.30 -15.88
N SER A 261 2.47 -52.87 -15.18
CA SER A 261 3.86 -53.34 -14.96
C SER A 261 4.49 -52.77 -13.66
N ARG A 262 5.79 -53.03 -13.44
CA ARG A 262 6.67 -52.47 -12.38
C ARG A 262 7.52 -51.29 -12.89
N SER A 263 7.82 -50.32 -12.02
CA SER A 263 9.17 -49.70 -11.83
C SER A 263 9.09 -48.59 -10.76
N SER A 264 9.65 -48.65 -9.54
CA SER A 264 11.02 -48.93 -9.04
C SER A 264 11.96 -47.71 -9.02
N GLY A 265 12.29 -47.23 -7.81
CA GLY A 265 13.16 -46.06 -7.52
C GLY A 265 12.60 -45.29 -6.31
N ARG A 266 12.93 -45.60 -5.04
CA ARG A 266 14.22 -45.50 -4.33
C ARG A 266 14.94 -44.14 -4.51
N THR A 267 15.58 -43.50 -3.52
CA THR A 267 15.65 -43.58 -2.03
C THR A 267 16.55 -42.39 -1.57
N ALA A 268 16.58 -42.05 -0.27
CA ALA A 268 17.35 -40.98 0.40
C ALA A 268 16.78 -39.56 0.22
N ALA A 269 16.48 -38.76 1.25
CA ALA A 269 16.81 -38.73 2.70
C ALA A 269 18.23 -38.30 3.09
N ARG A 270 18.31 -37.07 3.66
CA ARG A 270 19.24 -36.50 4.68
C ARG A 270 18.78 -35.04 4.92
N THR A 271 18.46 -34.58 6.15
CA THR A 271 19.36 -33.97 7.18
C THR A 271 20.28 -32.89 6.60
N SER A 272 20.41 -31.65 7.13
CA SER A 272 20.36 -31.15 8.53
C SER A 272 19.99 -29.63 8.51
N ALA A 273 19.25 -29.01 9.43
CA ALA A 273 19.48 -28.72 10.86
C ALA A 273 20.51 -27.60 11.21
N THR A 274 20.05 -26.35 11.24
CA THR A 274 20.57 -25.16 11.98
C THR A 274 19.38 -24.18 12.12
N ARG A 275 18.94 -23.64 13.26
CA ARG A 275 19.49 -23.26 14.59
C ARG A 275 20.34 -21.98 14.58
N ARG A 276 20.00 -21.06 15.52
CA ARG A 276 20.52 -19.68 15.77
C ARG A 276 19.92 -18.62 14.82
N SER A 277 19.70 -17.37 15.22
CA SER A 277 19.56 -16.78 16.58
C SER A 277 18.97 -15.35 16.51
N ARG A 278 18.08 -14.97 17.44
CA ARG A 278 17.62 -13.58 17.62
C ARG A 278 18.62 -12.77 18.47
N PRO A 279 18.98 -11.53 18.10
CA PRO A 279 19.50 -10.52 19.02
C PRO A 279 18.36 -9.70 19.64
N CYS A 280 18.42 -9.44 20.96
CA CYS A 280 17.47 -8.55 21.63
C CYS A 280 17.90 -7.08 21.53
N TRP A 281 16.97 -6.18 21.26
CA TRP A 281 17.20 -4.74 21.38
C TRP A 281 17.26 -4.33 22.86
N ARG A 282 18.33 -3.67 23.29
CA ARG A 282 18.54 -3.22 24.68
C ARG A 282 18.21 -1.73 24.80
N ARG A 283 17.34 -1.35 25.74
CA ARG A 283 17.00 0.06 26.01
C ARG A 283 18.13 0.76 26.80
N SER A 284 18.40 2.01 26.41
CA SER A 284 19.12 3.03 27.21
C SER A 284 18.47 4.39 26.91
N ALA A 285 17.62 4.92 27.79
CA ALA A 285 17.97 5.72 28.96
C ALA A 285 18.29 7.20 28.61
N ARG A 286 17.34 8.09 28.90
CA ARG A 286 17.48 9.56 28.76
C ARG A 286 18.05 10.17 30.05
N PRO A 287 19.02 11.11 29.99
CA PRO A 287 19.30 12.03 31.08
C PRO A 287 18.27 13.19 31.14
N ARG A 288 18.21 13.89 32.27
CA ARG A 288 17.34 15.07 32.52
C ARG A 288 18.21 16.35 32.59
N GLY A 289 17.65 17.53 32.27
CA GLY A 289 17.95 18.72 33.10
C GLY A 289 18.11 20.13 32.47
N ARG A 290 17.01 20.90 32.52
CA ARG A 290 16.90 22.28 33.10
C ARG A 290 17.56 23.53 32.44
N ARG A 291 16.85 24.66 32.68
CA ARG A 291 17.19 26.11 32.51
C ARG A 291 17.34 26.56 31.04
N ALA A 292 16.46 27.36 30.42
CA ALA A 292 15.60 28.51 30.79
C ALA A 292 16.27 29.89 30.74
N ARG A 293 15.63 30.82 29.99
CA ARG A 293 15.63 32.30 30.13
C ARG A 293 14.39 32.85 29.39
N SER A 294 14.01 34.08 29.71
CA SER A 294 12.75 34.75 29.32
C SER A 294 12.99 36.19 28.85
N PHE A 295 11.92 36.99 28.68
CA PHE A 295 11.85 38.40 28.24
C PHE A 295 11.95 38.65 26.71
N PRO A 296 11.35 39.74 26.19
CA PRO A 296 9.98 40.19 26.46
C PRO A 296 9.24 40.62 25.16
N ALA A 297 8.04 41.21 25.28
CA ALA A 297 7.29 41.78 24.17
C ALA A 297 7.09 43.30 24.28
N THR A 298 7.28 44.00 23.16
CA THR A 298 6.84 45.38 22.85
C THR A 298 6.33 45.33 21.40
N ARG A 299 5.06 45.57 21.04
CA ARG A 299 4.01 46.53 21.45
C ARG A 299 4.17 47.92 20.80
N ARG A 300 3.40 48.12 19.72
CA ARG A 300 3.16 49.38 19.00
C ARG A 300 4.38 49.96 18.28
N GLU A 301 4.22 50.76 17.24
CA GLU A 301 2.98 51.42 16.74
C GLU A 301 2.25 50.64 15.63
#